data_AF-A0A7R9MUB7-F1
#
_entry.id   AF-A0A7R9MUB7-F1
#
_cell.length_a   1.000
_cell.length_b   1.000
_cell.length_c   1.000
_cell.angle_alpha   90.00
_cell.angle_beta   90.00
_cell.angle_gamma   90.00
#
_symmetry.space_group_name_H-M   'P 1'
#
loop_
_entity.id
_entity.type
_entity.pdbx_description
1 polymer ?
#
loop_
_entity_poly.entity_id
_entity_poly.type
_entity_poly.pdbx_seq_one_letter_code
_entity_poly.pdbx_strand_id
1 'polypeptide(L)'
;MLNNFPSNLHPMSQFSAAITACNTESLFAKAYNDGVNKAIYWEHTFDDSLRLIAKLPTIAATIYRNLYRDGSSIGAIDTNKDWSANFTSMLGYNDPKFTELIRLYLAIHSDHEGGNVSAHATHLVGSALSDPYLSFAAGMNGLAGPLHGLANQEVLIWLTKLQKELGGEVSDDKLKEFVWKTLKSGQ
;
A
#
# COMPACT_ATOMS: atom_id res chain seq x y z
N MET A 1 -1.18 -1.12 19.30
CA MET A 1 -1.93 -0.10 18.55
C MET A 1 -2.88 -0.74 17.53
N LEU A 2 -2.38 -1.43 16.49
CA LEU A 2 -3.18 -2.01 15.41
C LEU A 2 -4.41 -2.82 15.86
N ASN A 3 -4.27 -3.68 16.87
CA ASN A 3 -5.35 -4.53 17.37
C ASN A 3 -6.48 -3.78 18.10
N ASN A 4 -6.27 -2.50 18.41
CA ASN A 4 -7.23 -1.67 19.13
C ASN A 4 -7.89 -0.63 18.22
N PHE A 5 -7.54 -0.56 16.93
CA PHE A 5 -8.24 0.34 16.01
C PHE A 5 -9.68 -0.14 15.80
N PRO A 6 -10.66 0.78 15.77
CA PRO A 6 -12.04 0.41 15.51
C PRO A 6 -12.20 -0.01 14.06
N SER A 7 -13.14 -0.93 13.79
CA SER A 7 -13.36 -1.50 12.46
C SER A 7 -13.83 -0.49 11.41
N ASN A 8 -14.35 0.68 11.83
CA ASN A 8 -14.74 1.77 10.95
C ASN A 8 -13.59 2.72 10.58
N LEU A 9 -12.39 2.55 11.15
CA LEU A 9 -11.21 3.32 10.72
C LEU A 9 -10.67 2.74 9.41
N HIS A 10 -10.63 3.57 8.37
CA HIS A 10 -10.21 3.16 7.03
C HIS A 10 -8.82 2.49 7.03
N PRO A 11 -8.59 1.39 6.28
CA PRO A 11 -7.33 0.66 6.31
C PRO A 11 -6.10 1.53 5.99
N MET A 12 -6.20 2.48 5.06
CA MET A 12 -5.10 3.42 4.78
C MET A 12 -4.77 4.32 5.98
N SER A 13 -5.77 4.73 6.77
CA SER A 13 -5.55 5.52 7.98
C SER A 13 -4.89 4.70 9.08
N GLN A 14 -5.29 3.43 9.24
CA GLN A 14 -4.60 2.51 10.15
C GLN A 14 -3.14 2.30 9.74
N PHE A 15 -2.90 2.15 8.44
CA PHE A 15 -1.57 1.92 7.87
C PHE A 15 -0.63 3.12 8.10
N SER A 16 -1.09 4.32 7.74
CA SER A 16 -0.34 5.56 7.95
C SER A 16 -0.03 5.82 9.43
N ALA A 17 -1.02 5.64 10.32
CA ALA A 17 -0.82 5.80 11.75
C ALA A 17 0.20 4.80 12.32
N ALA A 18 0.14 3.53 11.90
CA ALA A 18 1.10 2.51 12.29
C ALA A 18 2.53 2.83 11.84
N ILE A 19 2.70 3.26 10.60
CA ILE A 19 4.01 3.65 10.06
C ILE A 19 4.56 4.86 10.82
N THR A 20 3.72 5.86 11.09
CA THR A 20 4.10 7.03 11.90
C THR A 20 4.59 6.61 13.28
N ALA A 21 3.91 5.67 13.95
CA ALA A 21 4.33 5.18 15.26
C ALA A 21 5.68 4.43 15.22
N CYS A 22 6.03 3.81 14.09
CA CYS A 22 7.31 3.12 13.91
C CYS A 22 8.52 4.07 13.82
N ASN A 23 8.33 5.39 13.67
CA ASN A 23 9.44 6.36 13.74
C ASN A 23 10.19 6.30 15.09
N THR A 24 9.56 5.77 16.15
CA THR A 24 10.23 5.48 17.44
C THR A 24 11.48 4.60 17.30
N GLU A 25 11.61 3.87 16.20
CA GLU A 25 12.76 3.02 15.87
C GLU A 25 13.74 3.64 14.86
N SER A 26 13.53 4.90 14.46
CA SER A 26 14.34 5.56 13.44
C SER A 26 15.79 5.74 13.90
N LEU A 27 16.70 5.14 13.14
CA LEU A 27 18.13 5.35 13.28
C LEU A 27 18.54 6.73 12.78
N PHE A 28 17.91 7.21 11.70
CA PHE A 28 18.20 8.53 11.15
C PHE A 28 17.85 9.64 12.14
N ALA A 29 16.65 9.61 12.74
CA ALA A 29 16.23 10.61 13.72
C ALA A 29 17.18 10.64 14.93
N LYS A 30 17.59 9.47 15.44
CA LYS A 30 18.56 9.37 16.52
C LYS A 30 19.92 9.95 16.11
N ALA A 31 20.48 9.49 14.99
CA ALA A 31 21.80 9.91 14.54
C ALA A 31 21.86 11.41 14.23
N TYR A 32 20.81 11.97 13.63
CA TYR A 32 20.71 13.41 13.40
C TYR A 32 20.78 14.20 14.70
N ASN A 33 20.05 13.78 15.74
CA ASN A 33 20.09 14.41 17.07
C ASN A 33 21.46 14.27 17.75
N ASP A 34 22.17 13.17 17.49
CA ASP A 34 23.54 12.94 17.97
C ASP A 34 24.59 13.76 17.16
N GLY A 35 24.17 14.51 16.14
CA GLY A 35 25.02 15.46 15.40
C GLY A 35 25.93 14.81 14.36
N VAL A 36 25.51 13.69 13.76
CA VAL A 36 26.28 13.03 12.68
C VAL A 36 26.53 13.96 11.49
N ASN A 37 27.62 13.71 10.77
CA ASN A 37 27.97 14.53 9.62
C ASN A 37 26.95 14.37 8.48
N LYS A 38 26.60 15.48 7.81
CA LYS A 38 25.71 15.48 6.64
C LYS A 38 26.09 14.45 5.56
N ALA A 39 27.39 14.19 5.38
CA ALA A 39 27.89 13.24 4.38
C ALA A 39 27.43 11.79 4.62
N ILE A 40 27.03 11.44 5.85
CA ILE A 40 26.60 10.08 6.22
C ILE A 40 25.10 9.96 6.52
N TYR A 41 24.32 11.03 6.26
CA TYR A 41 22.86 10.99 6.42
C TYR A 41 22.21 9.84 5.64
N TRP A 42 22.73 9.55 4.44
CA TRP A 42 22.21 8.50 3.59
C TRP A 42 22.35 7.10 4.20
N GLU A 43 23.35 6.84 5.06
CA GLU A 43 23.57 5.53 5.68
C GLU A 43 22.40 5.18 6.60
N HIS A 44 22.04 6.11 7.48
CA HIS A 44 20.92 5.90 8.41
C HIS A 44 19.55 5.98 7.72
N THR A 45 19.40 6.82 6.69
CA THR A 45 18.21 6.84 5.84
C THR A 45 18.04 5.52 5.09
N PHE A 46 19.13 4.93 4.60
CA PHE A 46 19.11 3.62 3.93
C PHE A 46 18.67 2.51 4.88
N ASP A 47 19.27 2.45 6.08
CA ASP A 47 18.90 1.45 7.09
C ASP A 47 17.43 1.57 7.50
N ASP A 48 16.94 2.79 7.74
CA ASP A 48 15.53 3.02 8.09
C ASP A 48 14.60 2.66 6.93
N SER A 49 14.99 2.94 5.69
CA SER A 49 14.21 2.58 4.50
C SER A 49 14.07 1.06 4.34
N LEU A 50 15.17 0.31 4.52
CA LEU A 50 15.14 -1.16 4.48
C LEU A 50 14.32 -1.74 5.63
N ARG A 51 14.47 -1.21 6.85
CA ARG A 51 13.68 -1.62 8.02
C ARG A 51 12.20 -1.35 7.83
N LEU A 52 11.86 -0.20 7.25
CA LEU A 52 10.49 0.14 6.91
C LEU A 52 9.92 -0.87 5.91
N ILE A 53 10.59 -1.09 4.77
CA ILE A 53 10.17 -2.06 3.74
C ILE A 53 9.96 -3.46 4.33
N ALA A 54 10.84 -3.90 5.23
CA ALA A 54 10.70 -5.19 5.92
C ALA A 54 9.45 -5.28 6.81
N LYS A 55 9.02 -4.17 7.42
CA LYS A 55 7.87 -4.13 8.34
C LYS A 55 6.53 -3.94 7.62
N LEU A 56 6.50 -3.33 6.43
CA LEU A 56 5.25 -3.00 5.72
C LEU A 56 4.30 -4.21 5.56
N PRO A 57 4.76 -5.42 5.15
CA PRO A 57 3.89 -6.58 5.03
C PRO A 57 3.22 -6.99 6.33
N THR A 58 3.97 -6.97 7.44
CA THR A 58 3.48 -7.33 8.78
C THR A 58 2.38 -6.36 9.23
N ILE A 59 2.59 -5.05 9.03
CA ILE A 59 1.61 -4.01 9.36
C ILE A 59 0.35 -4.19 8.48
N ALA A 60 0.53 -4.28 7.16
CA ALA A 60 -0.58 -4.41 6.20
C ALA A 60 -1.39 -5.70 6.42
N ALA A 61 -0.72 -6.84 6.66
CA ALA A 61 -1.40 -8.10 6.93
C ALA A 61 -2.14 -8.10 8.27
N THR A 62 -1.60 -7.44 9.30
CA THR A 62 -2.31 -7.28 10.58
C THR A 62 -3.60 -6.48 10.39
N ILE A 63 -3.54 -5.37 9.65
CA ILE A 63 -4.73 -4.57 9.32
C ILE A 63 -5.75 -5.42 8.55
N TYR A 64 -5.30 -6.15 7.53
CA TYR A 64 -6.16 -7.03 6.74
C TYR A 64 -6.86 -8.08 7.61
N ARG A 65 -6.13 -8.75 8.51
CA ARG A 65 -6.72 -9.77 9.37
C ARG A 65 -7.65 -9.21 10.43
N ASN A 66 -7.30 -8.06 11.01
CA ASN A 66 -8.17 -7.38 11.98
C ASN A 66 -9.50 -6.97 11.36
N LEU A 67 -9.49 -6.48 10.11
CA LEU A 67 -10.71 -6.01 9.43
C LEU A 67 -11.52 -7.13 8.78
N TYR A 68 -10.86 -8.18 8.26
CA TYR A 68 -11.51 -9.13 7.34
C TYR A 68 -11.33 -10.61 7.71
N ARG A 69 -10.65 -10.93 8.81
CA ARG A 69 -10.38 -12.30 9.29
C ARG A 69 -10.42 -12.40 10.82
N ASP A 70 -11.35 -11.68 11.44
CA ASP A 70 -11.66 -11.72 12.88
C ASP A 70 -10.44 -11.53 13.81
N GLY A 71 -9.44 -10.76 13.38
CA GLY A 71 -8.22 -10.52 14.16
C GLY A 71 -7.33 -11.75 14.35
N SER A 72 -7.44 -12.74 13.46
CA SER A 72 -6.57 -13.92 13.49
C SER A 72 -5.08 -13.57 13.36
N SER A 73 -4.22 -14.40 13.94
CA SER A 73 -2.76 -14.21 13.89
C SER A 73 -2.22 -14.23 12.46
N ILE A 74 -1.25 -13.36 12.17
CA ILE A 74 -0.52 -13.34 10.89
C ILE A 74 0.56 -14.43 10.78
N GLY A 75 0.85 -15.14 11.87
CA GLY A 75 1.92 -16.16 11.92
C GLY A 75 3.32 -15.54 12.06
N ALA A 76 4.34 -16.33 11.72
CA ALA A 76 5.75 -15.93 11.80
C ALA A 76 6.35 -15.76 10.40
N ILE A 77 7.38 -14.92 10.30
CA ILE A 77 8.19 -14.79 9.08
C ILE A 77 9.01 -16.05 8.87
N ASP A 78 9.00 -16.56 7.63
CA ASP A 78 9.85 -17.65 7.17
C ASP A 78 11.04 -17.06 6.40
N THR A 79 12.25 -17.22 6.95
CA THR A 79 13.48 -16.68 6.37
C THR A 79 13.89 -17.36 5.07
N ASN A 80 13.26 -18.48 4.69
CA ASN A 80 13.49 -19.16 3.42
C ASN A 80 12.55 -18.66 2.30
N LYS A 81 11.58 -17.80 2.62
CA LYS A 81 10.63 -17.22 1.66
C LYS A 81 11.01 -15.79 1.31
N ASP A 82 10.73 -15.40 0.07
CA ASP A 82 10.83 -14.00 -0.35
C ASP A 82 9.76 -13.12 0.31
N TRP A 83 9.91 -11.81 0.13
CA TRP A 83 9.05 -10.79 0.72
C TRP A 83 7.56 -10.98 0.38
N SER A 84 7.25 -11.30 -0.88
CA SER A 84 5.87 -11.45 -1.34
C SER A 84 5.25 -12.73 -0.82
N ALA A 85 6.01 -13.84 -0.79
CA ALA A 85 5.53 -15.11 -0.25
C ALA A 85 5.30 -15.06 1.27
N ASN A 86 6.13 -14.33 2.02
CA ASN A 86 5.85 -14.03 3.41
C ASN A 86 4.57 -13.19 3.54
N PHE A 87 4.40 -12.16 2.70
CA PHE A 87 3.22 -11.31 2.74
C PHE A 87 1.92 -12.08 2.46
N THR A 88 1.85 -12.91 1.42
CA THR A 88 0.65 -13.70 1.09
C THR A 88 0.32 -14.72 2.18
N SER A 89 1.33 -15.38 2.74
CA SER A 89 1.18 -16.27 3.90
C SER A 89 0.59 -15.52 5.10
N MET A 90 1.11 -14.32 5.41
CA MET A 90 0.58 -13.48 6.49
C MET A 90 -0.85 -13.02 6.22
N LEU A 91 -1.24 -12.77 4.97
CA LEU A 91 -2.64 -12.48 4.59
C LEU A 91 -3.56 -13.71 4.71
N GLY A 92 -3.01 -14.92 4.81
CA GLY A 92 -3.75 -16.18 4.89
C GLY A 92 -4.04 -16.83 3.55
N TYR A 93 -3.27 -16.49 2.51
CA TYR A 93 -3.39 -17.05 1.18
C TYR A 93 -2.24 -18.01 0.88
N ASN A 94 -2.57 -19.24 0.49
CA ASN A 94 -1.60 -20.30 0.20
C ASN A 94 -1.54 -20.69 -1.29
N ASP A 95 -2.35 -20.08 -2.15
CA ASP A 95 -2.32 -20.35 -3.59
C ASP A 95 -1.01 -19.82 -4.19
N PRO A 96 -0.18 -20.69 -4.81
CA PRO A 96 1.05 -20.26 -5.48
C PRO A 96 0.81 -19.22 -6.58
N LYS A 97 -0.32 -19.30 -7.30
CA LYS A 97 -0.66 -18.32 -8.35
C LYS A 97 -0.98 -16.95 -7.76
N PHE A 98 -1.60 -16.90 -6.58
CA PHE A 98 -1.82 -15.63 -5.88
C PHE A 98 -0.50 -15.02 -5.42
N THR A 99 0.47 -15.84 -5.02
CA THR A 99 1.82 -15.37 -4.67
C THR A 99 2.54 -14.79 -5.89
N GLU A 100 2.45 -15.43 -7.06
CA GLU A 100 2.96 -14.89 -8.32
C GLU A 100 2.27 -13.57 -8.71
N LEU A 101 0.95 -13.48 -8.55
CA LEU A 101 0.20 -12.24 -8.76
C LEU A 101 0.72 -11.11 -7.86
N ILE A 102 0.94 -11.38 -6.58
CA ILE A 102 1.44 -10.36 -5.64
C ILE A 102 2.87 -9.96 -5.97
N ARG A 103 3.76 -10.88 -6.35
CA ARG A 103 5.11 -10.55 -6.83
C ARG A 103 5.05 -9.58 -8.01
N LEU A 104 4.24 -9.87 -9.02
CA LEU A 104 4.06 -8.99 -10.18
C LEU A 104 3.43 -7.65 -9.79
N TYR A 105 2.36 -7.67 -8.98
CA TYR A 105 1.63 -6.48 -8.56
C TYR A 105 2.55 -5.49 -7.84
N LEU A 106 3.36 -5.96 -6.90
CA LEU A 106 4.29 -5.13 -6.16
C LEU A 106 5.40 -4.57 -7.04
N ALA A 107 5.89 -5.37 -8.01
CA ALA A 107 6.95 -4.93 -8.92
C ALA A 107 6.47 -3.84 -9.88
N ILE A 108 5.28 -3.97 -10.48
CA ILE A 108 4.81 -3.00 -11.48
C ILE A 108 4.25 -1.70 -10.88
N HIS A 109 3.87 -1.71 -9.59
CA HIS A 109 3.39 -0.51 -8.89
C HIS A 109 4.48 0.12 -8.00
N SER A 110 5.75 -0.31 -8.14
CA SER A 110 6.82 0.14 -7.23
C SER A 110 7.17 1.61 -7.38
N ASP A 111 7.10 2.15 -8.60
CA ASP A 111 7.42 3.55 -8.88
C ASP A 111 6.74 4.05 -10.18
N HIS A 112 6.44 5.35 -10.23
CA HIS A 112 5.95 6.02 -11.44
C HIS A 112 6.28 7.52 -11.38
N GLU A 113 7.58 7.83 -11.48
CA GLU A 113 8.15 9.17 -11.39
C GLU A 113 7.88 9.87 -10.03
N GLY A 114 8.30 11.13 -9.91
CA GLY A 114 8.16 11.93 -8.68
C GLY A 114 6.97 12.89 -8.64
N GLY A 115 6.23 13.06 -9.75
CA GLY A 115 5.16 14.06 -9.85
C GLY A 115 3.83 13.64 -9.22
N ASN A 116 3.62 12.33 -9.02
CA ASN A 116 2.41 11.82 -8.38
C ASN A 116 2.39 12.18 -6.87
N VAL A 117 1.18 12.31 -6.30
CA VAL A 117 0.98 12.90 -4.97
C VAL A 117 1.73 12.14 -3.88
N SER A 118 1.74 10.80 -3.92
CA SER A 118 2.41 9.99 -2.89
C SER A 118 3.94 10.10 -2.95
N ALA A 119 4.52 10.05 -4.15
CA ALA A 119 5.96 10.22 -4.34
C ALA A 119 6.40 11.64 -3.95
N HIS A 120 5.68 12.65 -4.43
CA HIS A 120 6.00 14.05 -4.13
C HIS A 120 5.85 14.36 -2.63
N ALA A 121 4.79 13.89 -1.97
CA ALA A 121 4.63 14.10 -0.53
C ALA A 121 5.77 13.44 0.28
N THR A 122 6.17 12.23 -0.09
CA THR A 122 7.32 11.54 0.53
C THR A 122 8.60 12.35 0.33
N HIS A 123 8.85 12.82 -0.89
CA HIS A 123 10.02 13.65 -1.21
C HIS A 123 10.02 14.98 -0.45
N LEU A 124 8.88 15.68 -0.43
CA LEU A 124 8.72 16.98 0.21
C LEU A 124 8.96 16.89 1.72
N VAL A 125 8.37 15.91 2.39
CA VAL A 125 8.56 15.72 3.84
C VAL A 125 9.99 15.28 4.15
N GLY A 126 10.57 14.39 3.35
CA GLY A 126 11.97 14.00 3.46
C GLY A 126 12.95 15.16 3.25
N SER A 127 12.60 16.16 2.43
CA SER A 127 13.46 17.33 2.18
C SER A 127 13.65 18.20 3.42
N ALA A 128 12.74 18.12 4.40
CA ALA A 128 12.85 18.74 5.71
C ALA A 128 13.68 17.90 6.71
N LEU A 129 14.37 16.85 6.23
CA LEU A 129 15.11 15.87 7.04
C LEU A 129 14.21 15.12 8.04
N SER A 130 12.95 14.87 7.65
CA SER A 130 12.14 13.86 8.34
C SER A 130 12.64 12.47 7.98
N ASP A 131 12.64 11.54 8.93
CA ASP A 131 13.06 10.16 8.68
C ASP A 131 12.14 9.42 7.68
N PRO A 132 12.57 8.26 7.15
CA PRO A 132 11.78 7.50 6.18
C PRO A 132 10.38 7.09 6.65
N TYR A 133 10.15 6.85 7.94
CA TYR A 133 8.83 6.46 8.46
C TYR A 133 7.85 7.61 8.35
N LEU A 134 8.24 8.80 8.82
CA LEU A 134 7.39 10.00 8.74
C LEU A 134 7.14 10.42 7.29
N SER A 135 8.17 10.36 6.46
CA SER A 135 8.07 10.71 5.03
C SER A 135 7.12 9.77 4.29
N PHE A 136 7.25 8.46 4.49
CA PHE A 136 6.39 7.47 3.85
C PHE A 136 4.94 7.54 4.37
N ALA A 137 4.73 7.79 5.67
CA ALA A 137 3.38 7.96 6.21
C ALA A 137 2.65 9.17 5.58
N ALA A 138 3.37 10.28 5.35
CA ALA A 138 2.82 11.42 4.62
C ALA A 138 2.46 11.05 3.17
N GLY A 139 3.32 10.27 2.49
CA GLY A 139 3.02 9.68 1.18
C GLY A 139 1.74 8.84 1.17
N MET A 140 1.51 8.03 2.22
CA MET A 140 0.30 7.21 2.36
C MET A 140 -0.96 8.04 2.59
N ASN A 141 -0.86 9.17 3.29
CA ASN A 141 -1.98 10.11 3.43
C ASN A 141 -2.35 10.73 2.08
N GLY A 142 -1.36 11.09 1.27
CA GLY A 142 -1.57 11.54 -0.11
C GLY A 142 -2.18 10.45 -1.00
N LEU A 143 -1.69 9.21 -0.88
CA LEU A 143 -2.19 8.05 -1.63
C LEU A 143 -3.65 7.72 -1.29
N ALA A 144 -4.08 7.95 -0.05
CA ALA A 144 -5.47 7.76 0.35
C ALA A 144 -6.45 8.78 -0.27
N GLY A 145 -5.94 9.83 -0.92
CA GLY A 145 -6.76 10.81 -1.64
C GLY A 145 -7.55 10.15 -2.79
N PRO A 146 -8.85 10.45 -2.96
CA PRO A 146 -9.68 9.83 -4.01
C PRO A 146 -9.12 9.95 -5.42
N LEU A 147 -8.47 11.07 -5.72
CA LEU A 147 -7.87 11.37 -7.03
C LEU A 147 -6.53 10.65 -7.30
N HIS A 148 -6.06 9.81 -6.37
CA HIS A 148 -4.80 9.08 -6.52
C HIS A 148 -4.97 7.57 -6.31
N GLY A 149 -5.49 7.15 -5.15
CA GLY A 149 -5.47 5.73 -4.76
C GLY A 149 -6.68 4.87 -5.15
N LEU A 150 -7.74 5.44 -5.73
CA LEU A 150 -9.02 4.71 -5.89
C LEU A 150 -9.29 4.11 -7.26
N ALA A 151 -8.47 4.41 -8.28
CA ALA A 151 -8.74 4.01 -9.67
C ALA A 151 -9.01 2.50 -9.83
N ASN A 152 -8.25 1.63 -9.12
CA ASN A 152 -8.49 0.19 -9.13
C ASN A 152 -9.90 -0.18 -8.63
N GLN A 153 -10.32 0.42 -7.51
CA GLN A 153 -11.64 0.16 -6.92
C GLN A 153 -12.76 0.68 -7.81
N GLU A 154 -12.60 1.86 -8.41
CA GLU A 154 -13.58 2.46 -9.33
C GLU A 154 -13.79 1.56 -10.55
N VAL A 155 -12.71 1.06 -11.16
CA VAL A 155 -12.79 0.11 -12.28
C VAL A 155 -13.47 -1.19 -11.87
N LEU A 156 -13.14 -1.77 -10.72
CA LEU A 156 -13.77 -3.02 -10.25
C LEU A 156 -15.27 -2.85 -9.98
N ILE A 157 -15.68 -1.72 -9.37
CA ILE A 157 -17.09 -1.39 -9.13
C ILE A 157 -17.81 -1.22 -10.47
N TRP A 158 -17.20 -0.55 -11.45
CA TRP A 158 -17.77 -0.35 -12.78
C TRP A 158 -17.94 -1.67 -13.53
N LEU A 159 -16.92 -2.53 -13.56
CA LEU A 159 -16.97 -3.86 -14.19
C LEU A 159 -18.03 -4.76 -13.53
N THR A 160 -18.16 -4.70 -12.21
CA THR A 160 -19.18 -5.49 -11.48
C THR A 160 -20.60 -5.04 -11.86
N LYS A 161 -20.82 -3.72 -12.01
CA LYS A 161 -22.11 -3.17 -12.47
C LYS A 161 -22.40 -3.57 -13.92
N LEU A 162 -21.41 -3.43 -14.80
CA LEU A 162 -21.47 -3.86 -16.21
C LEU A 162 -21.91 -5.33 -16.32
N GLN A 163 -21.23 -6.22 -15.60
CA GLN A 163 -21.53 -7.66 -15.62
C GLN A 163 -22.93 -7.96 -15.09
N LYS A 164 -23.38 -7.24 -14.05
CA LYS A 164 -24.74 -7.38 -13.51
C LYS A 164 -25.81 -6.90 -14.50
N GLU A 165 -25.54 -5.86 -15.29
CA GLU A 165 -26.47 -5.31 -16.28
C GLU A 165 -26.54 -6.17 -17.54
N LEU A 166 -25.39 -6.60 -18.07
CA LEU A 166 -25.32 -7.26 -19.38
C LEU A 166 -25.40 -8.79 -19.31
N GLY A 167 -25.07 -9.38 -18.16
CA GLY A 167 -24.92 -10.83 -17.96
C GLY A 167 -23.46 -11.28 -17.98
N GLY A 168 -23.23 -12.59 -17.81
CA GLY A 168 -21.89 -13.19 -17.83
C GLY A 168 -21.31 -13.35 -19.24
N GLU A 169 -22.08 -13.94 -20.15
CA GLU A 169 -21.69 -14.09 -21.56
C GLU A 169 -22.37 -13.00 -22.40
N VAL A 170 -21.57 -12.09 -22.95
CA VAL A 170 -22.01 -10.94 -23.73
C VAL A 170 -21.28 -10.97 -25.07
N SER A 171 -22.00 -10.81 -26.18
CA SER A 171 -21.36 -10.70 -27.49
C SER A 171 -20.61 -9.38 -27.65
N ASP A 172 -19.57 -9.39 -28.48
CA ASP A 172 -18.80 -8.18 -28.80
C ASP A 172 -19.69 -7.03 -29.28
N ASP A 173 -20.73 -7.32 -30.08
CA ASP A 173 -21.67 -6.31 -30.56
C ASP A 173 -22.49 -5.66 -29.43
N LYS A 174 -22.97 -6.45 -28.47
CA LYS A 174 -23.74 -5.94 -27.33
C LYS A 174 -22.86 -5.14 -26.37
N LEU A 175 -21.64 -5.59 -26.14
CA LEU A 175 -20.67 -4.85 -25.32
C LEU A 175 -20.27 -3.53 -26.00
N LYS A 176 -20.05 -3.55 -27.32
CA LYS A 176 -19.77 -2.36 -28.13
C LYS A 176 -20.92 -1.36 -28.09
N GLU A 177 -22.17 -1.82 -28.18
CA GLU A 177 -23.34 -0.96 -28.03
C GLU A 177 -23.40 -0.30 -26.64
N PHE A 178 -23.16 -1.08 -25.58
CA PHE A 178 -23.09 -0.55 -24.21
C PHE A 178 -22.02 0.53 -24.06
N VAL A 179 -20.81 0.28 -24.57
CA VAL A 179 -19.69 1.24 -24.52
C VAL A 179 -20.06 2.51 -25.26
N TRP A 180 -20.60 2.40 -26.48
CA TRP A 180 -21.04 3.58 -27.24
C TRP A 180 -22.16 4.36 -26.55
N LYS A 181 -23.13 3.67 -25.94
CA LYS A 181 -24.20 4.29 -25.17
C LYS A 181 -23.64 5.06 -23.97
N THR A 182 -22.67 4.47 -23.27
CA THR A 182 -22.01 5.08 -22.10
C THR A 182 -21.28 6.37 -22.52
N LEU A 183 -20.42 6.30 -23.55
CA LEU A 183 -19.69 7.47 -24.05
C LEU A 183 -20.64 8.58 -24.53
N LYS A 184 -21.71 8.23 -25.26
CA LYS A 184 -22.72 9.20 -25.73
C LYS A 184 -23.53 9.82 -24.59
N SER A 185 -23.53 9.23 -23.41
CA SER A 185 -24.19 9.78 -22.21
C SER A 185 -23.34 10.80 -21.45
N GLY A 186 -22.08 11.02 -21.87
CA GLY A 186 -21.13 11.90 -21.16
C GLY A 186 -20.45 11.25 -19.96
N GLN A 187 -20.45 9.91 -19.90
CA GLN A 187 -19.69 9.11 -18.97
C GLN A 187 -18.49 8.48 -19.65
#